data_AF-A0A2N2L412-F1
#
_entry.id   AF-A0A2N2L412-F1
#
_cell.length_a   1.000
_cell.length_b   1.000
_cell.length_c   1.000
_cell.angle_alpha   90.00
_cell.angle_beta   90.00
_cell.angle_gamma   90.00
#
_symmetry.space_group_name_H-M   'P 1'
#
loop_
_entity.id
_entity.type
_entity.pdbx_description
1 polymer ?
#
loop_
_entity_poly.entity_id
_entity_poly.type
_entity_poly.pdbx_seq_one_letter_code
_entity_poly.pdbx_strand_id
1 'polypeptide(L)'
;MGQYYFLMCLLPPMPAALGEKMPLGFGEIADTIKRNIFPEHLDIAFAHLQSVDAFNWEQRDQRRDLFLEGGILSRENMAGAKDLPDFIRSFREEKERGIHRAYIYDRLWELYYSYAYAVAQRIGCRFLIDYLSWEIGLRSSLAALRVREKGGNLDEHAILSTFNPRDYSNFITQLKSQKNPLQAERYLDEERLRQIYRFEGSSGFSLDAVLAYLSRSAIYCRWEKISERFDIETYLWHGGSM
;
A
#
# COMPACT_ATOMS: atom_id res chain seq x y z
N MET A 1 24.11 19.22 -5.33
CA MET A 1 22.70 19.04 -5.74
C MET A 1 22.26 17.68 -5.23
N GLY A 2 21.03 17.54 -4.74
CA GLY A 2 20.54 16.24 -4.27
C GLY A 2 20.41 15.24 -5.41
N GLN A 3 20.61 13.96 -5.11
CA GLN A 3 20.62 12.84 -6.06
C GLN A 3 19.41 12.85 -7.00
N TYR A 4 18.23 13.24 -6.50
CA TYR A 4 16.98 13.24 -7.24
C TYR A 4 16.43 14.61 -7.58
N TYR A 5 17.27 15.66 -7.64
CA TYR A 5 16.82 17.01 -7.95
C TYR A 5 15.97 17.08 -9.23
N PHE A 6 16.47 16.50 -10.33
CA PHE A 6 15.76 16.49 -11.60
C PHE A 6 14.42 15.76 -11.52
N LEU A 7 14.41 14.54 -10.97
CA LEU A 7 13.19 13.74 -10.83
C LEU A 7 12.15 14.47 -9.97
N MET A 8 12.53 15.00 -8.81
CA MET A 8 11.60 15.71 -7.93
C MET A 8 11.05 17.00 -8.55
N CYS A 9 11.77 17.64 -9.47
CA CYS A 9 11.26 18.79 -10.24
C CYS A 9 10.32 18.39 -11.40
N LEU A 10 10.37 17.14 -11.88
CA LEU A 10 9.43 16.63 -12.88
C LEU A 10 8.09 16.21 -12.28
N LEU A 11 8.10 15.85 -11.00
CA LEU A 11 6.90 15.38 -10.31
C LEU A 11 5.99 16.57 -9.95
N PRO A 12 4.67 16.47 -10.17
CA PRO A 12 3.75 17.56 -9.87
C PRO A 12 3.66 17.81 -8.35
N PRO A 13 3.24 19.01 -7.93
CA PRO A 13 2.94 19.24 -6.52
C PRO A 13 1.78 18.35 -6.06
N MET A 14 1.87 17.87 -4.82
CA MET A 14 0.77 17.14 -4.18
C MET A 14 -0.41 18.07 -3.87
N PRO A 15 -1.66 17.57 -3.92
CA PRO A 15 -2.82 18.33 -3.49
C PRO A 15 -2.76 18.72 -2.01
N ALA A 16 -3.46 19.80 -1.65
CA ALA A 16 -3.47 20.30 -0.29
C ALA A 16 -4.35 19.44 0.63
N ALA A 17 -5.39 18.82 0.08
CA ALA A 17 -6.35 18.02 0.84
C ALA A 17 -6.73 16.70 0.13
N LEU A 18 -7.10 15.69 0.93
CA LEU A 18 -7.64 14.44 0.41
C LEU A 18 -8.97 14.66 -0.31
N GLY A 19 -9.07 14.11 -1.53
CA GLY A 19 -10.22 14.21 -2.42
C GLY A 19 -10.07 15.28 -3.50
N GLU A 20 -9.01 16.09 -3.47
CA GLU A 20 -8.64 16.97 -4.57
C GLU A 20 -8.07 16.19 -5.76
N LYS A 21 -8.24 16.74 -6.95
CA LYS A 21 -7.81 16.13 -8.21
C LYS A 21 -6.29 16.05 -8.28
N MET A 22 -5.77 14.88 -8.65
CA MET A 22 -4.34 14.73 -8.88
C MET A 22 -3.95 15.25 -10.27
N PRO A 23 -2.81 15.96 -10.42
CA PRO A 23 -2.35 16.40 -11.73
C PRO A 23 -1.99 15.25 -12.66
N LEU A 24 -1.52 14.12 -12.10
CA LEU A 24 -1.17 12.89 -12.80
C LEU A 24 -1.72 11.69 -12.02
N GLY A 25 -2.14 10.64 -12.73
CA GLY A 25 -2.54 9.39 -12.11
C GLY A 25 -1.36 8.69 -11.43
N PHE A 26 -1.66 7.83 -10.45
CA PHE A 26 -0.62 7.08 -9.72
C PHE A 26 0.24 6.20 -10.64
N GLY A 27 -0.35 5.61 -11.70
CA GLY A 27 0.39 4.85 -12.71
C GLY A 27 1.44 5.69 -13.43
N GLU A 28 1.09 6.91 -13.85
CA GLU A 28 2.00 7.84 -14.54
C GLU A 28 3.13 8.32 -13.63
N ILE A 29 2.81 8.58 -12.35
CA ILE A 29 3.80 8.94 -11.33
C ILE A 29 4.79 7.78 -11.12
N ALA A 30 4.27 6.56 -10.94
CA ALA A 30 5.10 5.37 -10.77
C ALA A 30 6.00 5.14 -11.99
N ASP A 31 5.47 5.27 -13.20
CA ASP A 31 6.25 5.16 -14.44
C ASP A 31 7.33 6.23 -14.56
N THR A 32 7.02 7.47 -14.20
CA THR A 32 7.99 8.57 -14.20
C THR A 32 9.14 8.28 -13.24
N ILE A 33 8.84 7.79 -12.03
CA ILE A 33 9.86 7.39 -11.06
C ILE A 33 10.69 6.22 -11.59
N LYS A 34 10.06 5.15 -12.08
CA LYS A 34 10.77 3.96 -12.61
C LYS A 34 11.75 4.32 -13.74
N ARG A 35 11.40 5.28 -14.61
CA ARG A 35 12.24 5.71 -15.74
C ARG A 35 13.43 6.57 -15.34
N ASN A 36 13.35 7.27 -14.23
CA ASN A 36 14.32 8.31 -13.84
C ASN A 36 15.05 8.00 -12.53
N ILE A 37 14.70 6.93 -11.83
CA ILE A 37 15.41 6.50 -10.64
C ILE A 37 16.77 5.91 -11.03
N PHE A 38 17.80 6.16 -10.21
CA PHE A 38 19.10 5.55 -10.43
C PHE A 38 19.03 4.01 -10.45
N PRO A 39 19.78 3.33 -11.34
CA PRO A 39 19.75 1.87 -11.47
C PRO A 39 19.98 1.12 -10.15
N GLU A 40 20.88 1.60 -9.30
CA GLU A 40 21.18 1.03 -7.99
C GLU A 40 20.01 1.10 -6.99
N HIS A 41 19.01 1.95 -7.25
CA HIS A 41 17.83 2.13 -6.42
C HIS A 41 16.55 1.56 -7.08
N LEU A 42 16.66 0.88 -8.22
CA LEU A 42 15.50 0.24 -8.88
C LEU A 42 14.86 -0.83 -7.97
N ASP A 43 15.67 -1.67 -7.34
CA ASP A 43 15.19 -2.75 -6.48
C ASP A 43 14.27 -2.25 -5.36
N ILE A 44 14.64 -1.16 -4.70
CA ILE A 44 13.85 -0.60 -3.59
C ILE A 44 12.58 0.09 -4.07
N ALA A 45 12.62 0.78 -5.21
CA ALA A 45 11.41 1.34 -5.81
C ALA A 45 10.44 0.23 -6.25
N PHE A 46 10.95 -0.84 -6.85
CA PHE A 46 10.12 -1.98 -7.25
C PHE A 46 9.54 -2.69 -6.03
N ALA A 47 10.34 -2.92 -4.99
CA ALA A 47 9.84 -3.50 -3.74
C ALA A 47 8.74 -2.65 -3.10
N HIS A 48 8.81 -1.32 -3.21
CA HIS A 48 7.73 -0.46 -2.74
C HIS A 48 6.48 -0.56 -3.61
N LEU A 49 6.61 -0.49 -4.94
CA LEU A 49 5.51 -0.59 -5.91
C LEU A 49 4.83 -1.97 -5.92
N GLN A 50 5.54 -3.03 -5.56
CA GLN A 50 4.98 -4.39 -5.45
C GLN A 50 3.93 -4.53 -4.34
N SER A 51 3.74 -3.53 -3.46
CA SER A 51 2.54 -3.46 -2.60
C SER A 51 1.24 -3.41 -3.43
N VAL A 52 1.30 -2.73 -4.58
CA VAL A 52 0.20 -2.63 -5.54
C VAL A 52 -0.04 -3.98 -6.20
N ASP A 53 1.03 -4.71 -6.52
CA ASP A 53 0.92 -6.05 -7.09
C ASP A 53 0.33 -7.04 -6.08
N ALA A 54 0.72 -6.96 -4.79
CA ALA A 54 0.12 -7.74 -3.72
C ALA A 54 -1.39 -7.45 -3.59
N PHE A 55 -1.77 -6.17 -3.60
CA PHE A 55 -3.18 -5.75 -3.59
C PHE A 55 -3.96 -6.30 -4.80
N ASN A 56 -3.44 -6.08 -6.01
CA ASN A 56 -4.08 -6.52 -7.25
C ASN A 56 -4.21 -8.04 -7.33
N TRP A 57 -3.20 -8.77 -6.85
CA TRP A 57 -3.25 -10.22 -6.75
C TRP A 57 -4.37 -10.67 -5.80
N GLU A 58 -4.44 -10.09 -4.60
CA GLU A 58 -5.50 -10.36 -3.63
C GLU A 58 -6.90 -10.09 -4.23
N GLN A 59 -7.10 -8.97 -4.94
CA GLN A 59 -8.41 -8.65 -5.53
C GLN A 59 -8.79 -9.67 -6.61
N ARG A 60 -7.84 -10.00 -7.49
CA ARG A 60 -8.07 -10.95 -8.57
C ARG A 60 -8.34 -12.36 -8.05
N ASP A 61 -7.59 -12.83 -7.06
CA ASP A 61 -7.75 -14.16 -6.48
C ASP A 61 -9.11 -14.30 -5.76
N GLN A 62 -9.66 -13.19 -5.26
CA GLN A 62 -11.03 -13.07 -4.74
C GLN A 62 -12.09 -12.85 -5.84
N ARG A 63 -11.72 -12.90 -7.12
CA ARG A 63 -12.60 -12.66 -8.29
C ARG A 63 -13.24 -11.26 -8.31
N ARG A 64 -12.56 -10.26 -7.74
CA ARG A 64 -12.97 -8.86 -7.82
C ARG A 64 -12.30 -8.20 -9.02
N ASP A 65 -13.05 -7.44 -9.80
CA ASP A 65 -12.50 -6.65 -10.90
C ASP A 65 -12.02 -5.28 -10.40
N LEU A 66 -11.04 -5.31 -9.50
CA LEU A 66 -10.35 -4.13 -9.00
C LEU A 66 -8.88 -4.26 -9.36
N PHE A 67 -8.35 -3.24 -10.04
CA PHE A 67 -6.94 -3.16 -10.40
C PHE A 67 -6.46 -1.73 -10.25
N LEU A 68 -5.36 -1.59 -9.52
CA LEU A 68 -4.64 -0.35 -9.36
C LEU A 68 -3.45 -0.36 -10.31
N GLU A 69 -3.32 0.71 -11.09
CA GLU A 69 -2.13 0.98 -11.88
C GLU A 69 -0.95 1.35 -10.98
N GLY A 70 0.26 1.36 -11.52
CA GLY A 70 1.48 1.73 -10.80
C GLY A 70 2.27 0.57 -10.20
N GLY A 71 1.68 -0.64 -10.15
CA GLY A 71 2.41 -1.88 -9.85
C GLY A 71 3.48 -2.22 -10.90
N ILE A 72 4.21 -3.31 -10.65
CA ILE A 72 5.20 -3.85 -11.61
C ILE A 72 4.51 -4.79 -12.61
N LEU A 73 3.47 -5.51 -12.18
CA LEU A 73 2.78 -6.48 -13.00
C LEU A 73 1.60 -5.85 -13.75
N SER A 74 1.49 -6.16 -15.05
CA SER A 74 0.29 -5.86 -15.82
C SER A 74 -0.84 -6.85 -15.50
N ARG A 75 -2.07 -6.50 -15.91
CA ARG A 75 -3.24 -7.40 -15.81
C ARG A 75 -2.98 -8.71 -16.56
N GLU A 76 -2.35 -8.66 -17.73
CA GLU A 76 -2.05 -9.83 -18.57
C GLU A 76 -0.99 -10.72 -17.92
N ASN A 77 0.05 -10.13 -17.32
CA ASN A 77 1.11 -10.88 -16.64
C ASN A 77 0.58 -11.57 -15.40
N MET A 78 -0.25 -10.88 -14.60
CA MET A 78 -0.98 -11.55 -13.53
C MET A 78 -1.82 -12.67 -14.14
N ALA A 79 -2.65 -12.37 -15.16
CA ALA A 79 -3.57 -13.30 -15.80
C ALA A 79 -2.91 -14.64 -16.16
N GLY A 80 -1.81 -14.54 -16.91
CA GLY A 80 -1.02 -15.67 -17.38
C GLY A 80 0.00 -16.23 -16.38
N ALA A 81 0.02 -15.72 -15.14
CA ALA A 81 1.00 -16.08 -14.12
C ALA A 81 2.46 -15.95 -14.60
N LYS A 82 2.74 -14.90 -15.39
CA LYS A 82 4.07 -14.61 -15.94
C LYS A 82 4.81 -13.63 -15.04
N ASP A 83 6.11 -13.84 -14.88
CA ASP A 83 7.03 -12.96 -14.16
C ASP A 83 6.59 -12.56 -12.74
N LEU A 84 5.85 -13.45 -12.06
CA LEU A 84 5.35 -13.19 -10.72
C LEU A 84 6.51 -12.99 -9.73
N PRO A 85 6.51 -11.96 -8.87
CA PRO A 85 7.47 -11.83 -7.78
C PRO A 85 7.52 -13.07 -6.89
N ASP A 86 8.69 -13.34 -6.29
CA ASP A 86 8.91 -14.51 -5.44
C ASP A 86 7.87 -14.65 -4.33
N PHE A 87 7.52 -13.55 -3.66
CA PHE A 87 6.55 -13.58 -2.57
C PHE A 87 5.14 -14.05 -3.05
N ILE A 88 4.75 -13.72 -4.29
CA ILE A 88 3.48 -14.20 -4.88
C ILE A 88 3.60 -15.68 -5.25
N ARG A 89 4.73 -16.11 -5.82
CA ARG A 89 4.98 -17.54 -6.12
C ARG A 89 4.91 -18.39 -4.86
N SER A 90 5.63 -17.99 -3.81
CA SER A 90 5.60 -18.68 -2.51
C SER A 90 4.20 -18.71 -1.92
N PHE A 91 3.45 -17.61 -1.96
CA PHE A 91 2.07 -17.59 -1.50
C PHE A 91 1.18 -18.61 -2.24
N ARG A 92 1.32 -18.72 -3.57
CA ARG A 92 0.54 -19.68 -4.37
C ARG A 92 0.85 -21.13 -3.97
N GLU A 93 2.14 -21.46 -3.85
CA GLU A 93 2.58 -22.80 -3.44
C GLU A 93 2.08 -23.15 -2.03
N GLU A 94 2.16 -22.20 -1.09
CA GLU A 94 1.64 -22.38 0.27
C GLU A 94 0.11 -22.53 0.28
N LYS A 95 -0.60 -21.75 -0.55
CA LYS A 95 -2.06 -21.85 -0.71
C LYS A 95 -2.48 -23.22 -1.22
N GLU A 96 -1.77 -23.78 -2.20
CA GLU A 96 -2.01 -25.13 -2.73
C GLU A 96 -1.78 -26.22 -1.67
N ARG A 97 -0.82 -26.02 -0.75
CA ARG A 97 -0.56 -26.93 0.38
C ARG A 97 -1.56 -26.77 1.54
N GLY A 98 -2.30 -25.68 1.59
CA GLY A 98 -3.26 -25.35 2.65
C GLY A 98 -2.69 -24.40 3.70
N ILE A 99 -3.09 -23.12 3.61
CA ILE A 99 -2.75 -22.09 4.60
C ILE A 99 -3.73 -22.16 5.77
N HIS A 100 -3.19 -22.40 6.97
CA HIS A 100 -3.96 -22.44 8.22
C HIS A 100 -4.02 -21.04 8.86
N ARG A 101 -4.74 -20.12 8.21
CA ARG A 101 -5.00 -18.76 8.70
C ARG A 101 -6.48 -18.45 8.55
N ALA A 102 -7.05 -17.71 9.49
CA ALA A 102 -8.45 -17.28 9.41
C ALA A 102 -8.70 -16.35 8.20
N TYR A 103 -7.69 -15.55 7.81
CA TYR A 103 -7.68 -14.83 6.55
C TYR A 103 -6.40 -15.13 5.76
N ILE A 104 -6.52 -15.91 4.68
CA ILE A 104 -5.36 -16.46 3.95
C ILE A 104 -4.43 -15.38 3.40
N TYR A 105 -4.96 -14.21 3.03
CA TYR A 105 -4.16 -13.13 2.43
C TYR A 105 -3.31 -12.37 3.47
N ASP A 106 -3.53 -12.55 4.77
CA ASP A 106 -2.58 -12.07 5.79
C ASP A 106 -1.18 -12.66 5.51
N ARG A 107 -1.10 -13.90 5.01
CA ARG A 107 0.15 -14.53 4.60
C ARG A 107 0.78 -13.90 3.35
N LEU A 108 -0.02 -13.49 2.37
CA LEU A 108 0.48 -12.78 1.19
C LEU A 108 1.15 -11.46 1.60
N TRP A 109 0.49 -10.71 2.47
CA TRP A 109 1.02 -9.46 2.99
C TRP A 109 2.24 -9.68 3.89
N GLU A 110 2.26 -10.73 4.69
CA GLU A 110 3.42 -11.13 5.51
C GLU A 110 4.67 -11.39 4.63
N LEU A 111 4.50 -12.14 3.54
CA LEU A 111 5.57 -12.43 2.57
C LEU A 111 6.04 -11.16 1.86
N TYR A 112 5.10 -10.32 1.40
CA TYR A 112 5.42 -9.03 0.79
C TYR A 112 6.21 -8.12 1.75
N TYR A 113 5.73 -7.95 2.98
CA TYR A 113 6.36 -7.07 3.96
C TYR A 113 7.75 -7.55 4.36
N SER A 114 7.93 -8.87 4.51
CA SER A 114 9.24 -9.46 4.76
C SER A 114 10.23 -9.13 3.65
N TYR A 115 9.80 -9.31 2.40
CA TYR A 115 10.60 -8.99 1.22
C TYR A 115 10.93 -7.49 1.15
N ALA A 116 9.92 -6.62 1.19
CA ALA A 116 10.12 -5.18 1.03
C ALA A 116 10.98 -4.59 2.15
N TYR A 117 10.79 -5.06 3.39
CA TYR A 117 11.61 -4.64 4.53
C TYR A 117 13.06 -5.10 4.40
N ALA A 118 13.31 -6.34 3.97
CA ALA A 118 14.66 -6.84 3.73
C ALA A 118 15.40 -6.03 2.64
N VAL A 119 14.70 -5.67 1.56
CA VAL A 119 15.26 -4.79 0.51
C VAL A 119 15.56 -3.40 1.08
N ALA A 120 14.67 -2.83 1.89
CA ALA A 120 14.87 -1.54 2.54
C ALA A 120 16.10 -1.52 3.45
N GLN A 121 16.29 -2.56 4.26
CA GLN A 121 17.47 -2.71 5.12
C GLN A 121 18.76 -2.84 4.31
N ARG A 122 18.75 -3.66 3.25
CA ARG A 122 19.92 -3.88 2.38
C ARG A 122 20.39 -2.59 1.70
N ILE A 123 19.45 -1.79 1.21
CA ILE A 123 19.74 -0.51 0.53
C ILE A 123 19.98 0.63 1.53
N GLY A 124 19.55 0.48 2.78
CA GLY A 124 19.68 1.52 3.81
C GLY A 124 18.68 2.68 3.63
N CYS A 125 17.51 2.42 3.03
CA CYS A 125 16.46 3.43 2.88
C CYS A 125 15.69 3.59 4.20
N ARG A 126 16.00 4.67 4.92
CA ARG A 126 15.45 4.92 6.26
C ARG A 126 13.95 5.15 6.23
N PHE A 127 13.46 5.92 5.25
CA PHE A 127 12.03 6.17 5.10
C PHE A 127 11.24 4.86 5.03
N LEU A 128 11.65 3.93 4.14
CA LEU A 128 10.88 2.71 3.93
C LEU A 128 11.01 1.74 5.13
N ILE A 129 12.16 1.67 5.79
CA ILE A 129 12.33 0.90 7.04
C ILE A 129 11.34 1.39 8.10
N ASP A 130 11.33 2.71 8.36
CA ASP A 130 10.51 3.31 9.42
C ASP A 130 9.02 3.24 9.10
N TYR A 131 8.65 3.49 7.82
CA TYR A 131 7.27 3.45 7.35
C TYR A 131 6.70 2.03 7.32
N LEU A 132 7.43 1.04 6.78
CA LEU A 132 6.96 -0.35 6.74
C LEU A 132 6.82 -0.91 8.16
N SER A 133 7.77 -0.65 9.05
CA SER A 133 7.66 -1.05 10.46
C SER A 133 6.39 -0.48 11.10
N TRP A 134 6.05 0.78 10.81
CA TRP A 134 4.86 1.42 11.34
C TRP A 134 3.56 0.88 10.71
N GLU A 135 3.51 0.69 9.39
CA GLU A 135 2.31 0.17 8.68
C GLU A 135 2.01 -1.27 9.07
N ILE A 136 3.05 -2.12 9.24
CA ILE A 136 2.89 -3.50 9.75
C ILE A 136 2.27 -3.48 11.15
N GLY A 137 2.80 -2.65 12.06
CA GLY A 137 2.25 -2.51 13.41
C GLY A 137 0.80 -2.01 13.41
N LEU A 138 0.47 -1.06 12.53
CA LEU A 138 -0.90 -0.56 12.37
C LEU A 138 -1.83 -1.68 11.89
N ARG A 139 -1.45 -2.41 10.83
CA ARG A 139 -2.26 -3.51 10.28
C ARG A 139 -2.50 -4.62 11.30
N SER A 140 -1.47 -5.03 12.03
CA SER A 140 -1.61 -6.03 13.10
C SER A 140 -2.54 -5.55 14.21
N SER A 141 -2.49 -4.26 14.56
CA SER A 141 -3.38 -3.69 15.58
C SER A 141 -4.84 -3.60 15.10
N LEU A 142 -5.07 -3.28 13.82
CA LEU A 142 -6.40 -3.29 13.21
C LEU A 142 -6.95 -4.71 13.05
N ALA A 143 -6.10 -5.69 12.71
CA ALA A 143 -6.49 -7.09 12.67
C ALA A 143 -6.90 -7.58 14.06
N ALA A 144 -6.08 -7.30 15.08
CA ALA A 144 -6.40 -7.62 16.47
C ALA A 144 -7.73 -7.01 16.94
N LEU A 145 -8.03 -5.77 16.52
CA LEU A 145 -9.30 -5.11 16.78
C LEU A 145 -10.49 -5.89 16.23
N ARG A 146 -10.43 -6.27 14.94
CA ARG A 146 -11.49 -7.02 14.25
C ARG A 146 -11.71 -8.40 14.86
N VAL A 147 -10.63 -9.04 15.28
CA VAL A 147 -10.66 -10.36 15.93
C VAL A 147 -11.32 -10.27 17.30
N ARG A 148 -10.94 -9.28 18.13
CA ARG A 148 -11.55 -9.06 19.45
C ARG A 148 -13.05 -8.80 19.35
N GLU A 149 -13.49 -8.05 18.35
CA GLU A 149 -14.92 -7.78 18.10
C GLU A 149 -15.69 -9.04 17.69
N LYS A 150 -15.03 -10.00 17.03
CA LYS A 150 -15.62 -11.27 16.59
C LYS A 150 -15.41 -12.42 17.58
N GLY A 151 -14.71 -12.20 18.70
CA GLY A 151 -14.38 -13.24 19.68
C GLY A 151 -13.40 -14.30 19.17
N GLY A 152 -12.55 -13.97 18.18
CA GLY A 152 -11.59 -14.90 17.57
C GLY A 152 -10.22 -14.96 18.26
N ASN A 153 -9.32 -15.80 17.72
CA ASN A 153 -7.95 -15.94 18.18
C ASN A 153 -7.01 -14.93 17.52
N LEU A 154 -6.23 -14.18 18.32
CA LEU A 154 -5.32 -13.13 17.84
C LEU A 154 -4.13 -13.69 17.05
N ASP A 155 -3.62 -14.87 17.42
CA ASP A 155 -2.42 -15.45 16.81
C ASP A 155 -2.67 -15.87 15.35
N GLU A 156 -3.92 -16.13 14.99
CA GLU A 156 -4.33 -16.51 13.63
C GLU A 156 -4.30 -15.33 12.63
N HIS A 157 -4.15 -14.09 13.13
CA HIS A 157 -4.22 -12.85 12.34
C HIS A 157 -3.01 -11.93 12.49
N ALA A 158 -1.99 -12.34 13.25
CA ALA A 158 -0.78 -11.54 13.43
C ALA A 158 0.06 -11.51 12.13
N ILE A 159 0.26 -10.30 11.58
CA ILE A 159 1.19 -10.04 10.48
C ILE A 159 2.54 -9.68 11.09
N LEU A 160 3.55 -10.53 10.88
CA LEU A 160 4.94 -10.36 11.34
C LEU A 160 5.07 -9.91 12.81
N SER A 161 5.02 -10.88 13.72
CA SER A 161 5.18 -10.67 15.17
C SER A 161 6.54 -10.08 15.60
N THR A 162 7.51 -10.00 14.70
CA THR A 162 8.87 -9.53 14.95
C THR A 162 8.97 -8.01 15.19
N PHE A 163 7.97 -7.22 14.79
CA PHE A 163 8.01 -5.77 14.98
C PHE A 163 7.52 -5.37 16.37
N ASN A 164 8.30 -4.52 17.05
CA ASN A 164 7.97 -4.05 18.40
C ASN A 164 6.56 -3.43 18.44
N PRO A 165 5.73 -3.83 19.41
CA PRO A 165 4.39 -3.28 19.54
C PRO A 165 4.49 -1.79 19.90
N ARG A 166 4.13 -0.92 18.96
CA ARG A 166 3.84 0.49 19.26
C ARG A 166 2.45 0.55 19.89
N ASP A 167 2.22 1.53 20.75
CA ASP A 167 0.90 1.76 21.31
C ASP A 167 0.00 2.48 20.29
N TYR A 168 -0.94 1.73 19.71
CA TYR A 168 -1.97 2.25 18.80
C TYR A 168 -3.32 2.48 19.50
N SER A 169 -3.42 2.27 20.82
CA SER A 169 -4.68 2.34 21.58
C SER A 169 -5.41 3.68 21.39
N ASN A 170 -4.69 4.79 21.48
CA ASN A 170 -5.26 6.12 21.29
C ASN A 170 -5.77 6.31 19.85
N PHE A 171 -4.96 5.91 18.87
CA PHE A 171 -5.33 6.00 17.46
C PHE A 171 -6.57 5.15 17.15
N ILE A 172 -6.61 3.91 17.64
CA ILE A 172 -7.74 2.99 17.48
C ILE A 172 -9.01 3.53 18.15
N THR A 173 -8.89 4.14 19.33
CA THR A 173 -10.03 4.74 20.02
C THR A 173 -10.63 5.86 19.19
N GLN A 174 -9.79 6.74 18.62
CA GLN A 174 -10.23 7.81 17.72
C GLN A 174 -10.83 7.28 16.41
N LEU A 175 -10.26 6.20 15.86
CA LEU A 175 -10.79 5.54 14.66
C LEU A 175 -12.20 4.99 14.91
N LYS A 176 -12.43 4.41 16.08
CA LYS A 176 -13.75 3.88 16.49
C LYS A 176 -14.79 4.97 16.75
N SER A 177 -14.37 6.17 17.14
CA SER A 177 -15.29 7.29 17.38
C SER A 177 -15.76 8.01 16.11
N GLN A 178 -15.29 7.60 14.92
CA GLN A 178 -15.71 8.22 13.66
C GLN A 178 -17.18 7.91 13.35
N LYS A 179 -17.88 8.86 12.73
CA LYS A 179 -19.35 8.78 12.57
C LYS A 179 -19.78 7.75 11.54
N ASN A 180 -18.92 7.44 10.57
CA ASN A 180 -19.20 6.48 9.51
C ASN A 180 -17.90 5.85 8.97
N PRO A 181 -18.00 4.73 8.22
CA PRO A 181 -16.84 4.02 7.68
C PRO A 181 -15.95 4.87 6.77
N LEU A 182 -16.54 5.77 5.98
CA LEU A 182 -15.76 6.65 5.09
C LEU A 182 -14.90 7.64 5.89
N GLN A 183 -15.43 8.19 6.98
CA GLN A 183 -14.67 9.04 7.90
C GLN A 183 -13.59 8.26 8.65
N ALA A 184 -13.85 6.99 9.00
CA ALA A 184 -12.83 6.11 9.57
C ALA A 184 -11.67 5.87 8.59
N GLU A 185 -11.98 5.54 7.33
CA GLU A 185 -10.96 5.39 6.28
C GLU A 185 -10.21 6.71 6.02
N ARG A 186 -10.90 7.86 6.06
CA ARG A 186 -10.25 9.17 5.92
C ARG A 186 -9.27 9.44 7.04
N TYR A 187 -9.70 9.23 8.28
CA TYR A 187 -8.85 9.41 9.45
C TYR A 187 -7.62 8.49 9.41
N LEU A 188 -7.78 7.25 8.94
CA LEU A 188 -6.70 6.29 8.73
C LEU A 188 -5.67 6.81 7.73
N ASP A 189 -6.11 7.28 6.56
CA ASP A 189 -5.19 7.76 5.52
C ASP A 189 -4.57 9.12 5.85
N GLU A 190 -5.26 10.00 6.58
CA GLU A 190 -4.68 11.23 7.14
C GLU A 190 -3.54 10.91 8.13
N GLU A 191 -3.70 9.88 8.95
CA GLU A 191 -2.62 9.40 9.82
C GLU A 191 -1.47 8.80 9.02
N ARG A 192 -1.74 8.01 7.98
CA ARG A 192 -0.68 7.52 7.08
C ARG A 192 0.11 8.66 6.46
N LEU A 193 -0.56 9.69 5.95
CA LEU A 193 0.10 10.89 5.42
C LEU A 193 0.98 11.56 6.49
N ARG A 194 0.46 11.75 7.71
CA ARG A 194 1.22 12.32 8.83
C ARG A 194 2.49 11.55 9.12
N GLN A 195 2.43 10.22 9.11
CA GLN A 195 3.60 9.39 9.36
C GLN A 195 4.57 9.38 8.17
N ILE A 196 4.08 9.43 6.93
CA ILE A 196 4.93 9.58 5.75
C ILE A 196 5.75 10.88 5.84
N TYR A 197 5.11 12.02 6.14
CA TYR A 197 5.81 13.29 6.35
C TYR A 197 6.82 13.23 7.49
N ARG A 198 6.52 12.48 8.56
CA ARG A 198 7.43 12.30 9.69
C ARG A 198 8.68 11.49 9.30
N PHE A 199 8.53 10.47 8.44
CA PHE A 199 9.62 9.56 8.08
C PHE A 199 10.41 10.00 6.84
N GLU A 200 9.89 10.91 6.01
CA GLU A 200 10.53 11.42 4.79
C GLU A 200 11.93 12.01 5.03
N GLY A 201 12.19 12.48 6.26
CA GLY A 201 13.45 13.12 6.63
C GLY A 201 13.55 14.57 6.14
N SER A 202 14.76 15.15 6.20
CA SER A 202 14.97 16.58 5.93
C SER A 202 15.42 16.89 4.50
N SER A 203 15.84 15.88 3.72
CA SER A 203 16.39 16.07 2.37
C SER A 203 15.32 15.86 1.30
N GLY A 204 14.71 16.93 0.79
CA GLY A 204 13.65 16.85 -0.25
C GLY A 204 14.07 16.30 -1.62
N PHE A 205 15.34 15.94 -1.80
CA PHE A 205 15.90 15.41 -3.05
C PHE A 205 16.65 14.07 -2.84
N SER A 206 16.33 13.35 -1.77
CA SER A 206 16.89 12.02 -1.47
C SER A 206 15.99 10.90 -2.03
N LEU A 207 16.51 9.67 -2.00
CA LEU A 207 15.70 8.47 -2.24
C LEU A 207 14.48 8.39 -1.31
N ASP A 208 14.68 8.73 -0.03
CA ASP A 208 13.62 8.77 0.98
C ASP A 208 12.49 9.72 0.55
N ALA A 209 12.81 10.90 0.02
CA ALA A 209 11.83 11.87 -0.49
C ALA A 209 11.08 11.34 -1.72
N VAL A 210 11.76 10.65 -2.64
CA VAL A 210 11.12 10.03 -3.81
C VAL A 210 10.12 8.95 -3.38
N LEU A 211 10.50 8.07 -2.45
CA LEU A 211 9.62 7.00 -1.97
C LEU A 211 8.48 7.54 -1.08
N ALA A 212 8.72 8.60 -0.30
CA ALA A 212 7.69 9.30 0.44
C ALA A 212 6.68 9.99 -0.49
N TYR A 213 7.17 10.63 -1.55
CA TYR A 213 6.32 11.17 -2.63
C TYR A 213 5.46 10.06 -3.24
N LEU A 214 6.06 8.92 -3.60
CA LEU A 214 5.34 7.78 -4.16
C LEU A 214 4.25 7.27 -3.20
N SER A 215 4.57 7.10 -1.92
CA SER A 215 3.59 6.71 -0.89
C SER A 215 2.43 7.69 -0.76
N ARG A 216 2.70 9.00 -0.74
CA ARG A 216 1.65 10.04 -0.70
C ARG A 216 0.77 9.96 -1.95
N SER A 217 1.36 9.81 -3.13
CA SER A 217 0.63 9.80 -4.39
C SER A 217 -0.39 8.67 -4.46
N ALA A 218 -0.04 7.48 -3.94
CA ALA A 218 -0.96 6.36 -3.83
C ALA A 218 -2.21 6.70 -2.99
N ILE A 219 -2.01 7.39 -1.86
CA ILE A 219 -3.10 7.81 -0.96
C ILE A 219 -3.97 8.87 -1.63
N TYR A 220 -3.37 9.93 -2.21
CA TYR A 220 -4.15 10.99 -2.87
C TYR A 220 -4.95 10.45 -4.07
N CYS A 221 -4.34 9.64 -4.93
CA CYS A 221 -5.05 9.02 -6.06
C CYS A 221 -6.17 8.07 -5.60
N ARG A 222 -6.01 7.37 -4.47
CA ARG A 222 -7.11 6.58 -3.88
C ARG A 222 -8.28 7.49 -3.49
N TRP A 223 -8.00 8.62 -2.84
CA TRP A 223 -9.05 9.55 -2.39
C TRP A 223 -9.73 10.32 -3.51
N GLU A 224 -9.01 10.62 -4.59
CA GLU A 224 -9.60 11.13 -5.83
C GLU A 224 -10.66 10.15 -6.34
N LYS A 225 -10.31 8.87 -6.53
CA LYS A 225 -11.23 7.82 -6.98
C LYS A 225 -12.42 7.59 -6.04
N ILE A 226 -12.21 7.65 -4.73
CA ILE A 226 -13.29 7.53 -3.74
C ILE A 226 -14.24 8.74 -3.79
N SER A 227 -13.72 9.91 -4.15
CA SER A 227 -14.48 11.17 -4.19
C SER A 227 -15.15 11.42 -5.55
N GLU A 228 -14.80 10.65 -6.58
CA GLU A 228 -15.52 10.64 -7.85
C GLU A 228 -17.00 10.34 -7.60
N ARG A 229 -17.87 11.09 -8.28
CA ARG A 229 -19.31 10.86 -8.15
C ARG A 229 -19.62 9.47 -8.68
N PHE A 230 -20.24 8.66 -7.82
CA PHE A 230 -20.79 7.39 -8.23
C PHE A 230 -21.82 7.63 -9.34
N ASP A 231 -21.51 7.21 -10.56
CA ASP A 231 -22.43 7.34 -11.68
C ASP A 231 -23.53 6.29 -11.57
N ILE A 232 -24.60 6.68 -10.89
CA ILE A 232 -25.81 5.87 -10.72
C ILE A 232 -26.42 5.50 -12.09
N GLU A 233 -26.26 6.34 -13.12
CA GLU A 233 -26.81 6.04 -14.45
C GLU A 233 -26.04 4.90 -15.12
N THR A 234 -24.71 4.92 -15.08
CA THR A 234 -23.91 3.80 -15.59
C THR A 234 -24.22 2.48 -14.86
N TYR A 235 -24.46 2.51 -13.55
CA TYR A 235 -24.78 1.31 -12.76
C TYR A 235 -26.21 0.77 -13.02
N LEU A 236 -27.21 1.65 -13.13
CA LEU A 236 -28.59 1.24 -13.39
C LEU A 236 -28.83 0.80 -14.84
N TRP A 237 -28.11 1.37 -15.81
CA TRP A 237 -28.36 1.15 -17.23
C TRP A 237 -27.38 0.18 -17.92
N HIS A 238 -26.25 -0.18 -17.29
CA HIS A 238 -25.30 -1.18 -17.83
C HIS A 238 -25.23 -2.50 -17.04
N GLY A 239 -26.26 -2.78 -16.23
CA GLY A 239 -26.49 -4.10 -15.69
C GLY A 239 -25.79 -4.34 -14.36
N GLY A 240 -26.44 -3.91 -13.28
CA GLY A 240 -26.34 -4.60 -12.00
C GLY A 240 -26.63 -6.09 -12.24
N SER A 241 -25.58 -6.89 -12.28
CA SER A 241 -25.68 -8.33 -12.51
C SER A 241 -25.52 -9.03 -11.17
N MET A 242 -26.54 -9.83 -10.84
CA MET A 242 -26.52 -10.88 -9.82
C MET A 242 -25.31 -11.82 -9.98
#